data_AF-A0A9P9TQU6-F1
#
_entry.id   AF-A0A9P9TQU6-F1
#
_cell.length_a   1.000
_cell.length_b   1.000
_cell.length_c   1.000
_cell.angle_alpha   90.00
_cell.angle_beta   90.00
_cell.angle_gamma   90.00
#
_symmetry.space_group_name_H-M   'P 1'
#
loop_
_entity.id
_entity.type
_entity.pdbx_description
1 polymer ?
#
loop_
_entity_poly.entity_id
_entity_poly.type
_entity_poly.pdbx_seq_one_letter_code
_entity_poly.pdbx_strand_id
1 'polypeptide(L)'
;MAPKHHFPSEIPQSVFEEEDVFDDTISSVPMRTTTVPREVSGRFIRRLAKLAAASVKVQEERCGTFVEIIMTRNTGSPQARIELDTELKKFLTDLRSSLELISQHRNGPAFEQAKEDLMDSILMFSFLNVEHIIQSLQRVFNGNYDDYQELISRVLGITAEKGTEVDTEVGDAIIKLHQLTRSYDKSLRHLHNLIQTASSMINRVTHFQDRLKFLLRRPKFSNELYRLICTLGFPERAHQTFVRTAQTAQSFGQVEFIIRPNPPSPSRVRFTPSPRLTAIKAATSPPRSALRPSTRQSTSTAAAAPQVTASAKAISMPSFMLQTHSQPLLIDSTEAVPKQMQETPSANQGLSHASSTRNMDLYAIVRPYLTEDDQDVGIARLQPLVKQELAQLAAAVLRRNLIPVAARVWYTFGFVVVNGIEEERHLAGLYATILEEATDKESVFQEMMHAVETNQLPQFFDRKDYSHFRQAFPRLESFLSTSPARRPTIWLLKHFLYNTDNTVPSAVLQRDYGFRYCRQRQEVSRLKNIYTAVLKEADIMDLHSACVYGRLVEFAAQKGIFVDPKDKRLMQNDFPAPFIGYDNGLGLGAYKGPFFKRGS
;
A
#
# COMPACT_ATOMS: atom_id res chain seq x y z
N MET A 1 -31.54 16.13 -33.90
CA MET A 1 -31.29 16.75 -32.58
C MET A 1 -30.80 15.65 -31.66
N ALA A 2 -29.55 15.70 -31.18
CA ALA A 2 -29.06 14.71 -30.23
C ALA A 2 -29.76 14.91 -28.86
N PRO A 3 -30.21 13.84 -28.18
CA PRO A 3 -30.83 13.96 -26.86
C PRO A 3 -29.83 14.58 -25.88
N LYS A 4 -30.17 15.74 -25.32
CA LYS A 4 -29.38 16.35 -24.24
C LYS A 4 -29.63 15.54 -22.97
N HIS A 5 -28.64 14.74 -22.58
CA HIS A 5 -28.63 14.02 -21.31
C HIS A 5 -28.41 15.04 -20.19
N HIS A 6 -29.47 15.35 -19.44
CA HIS A 6 -29.38 16.21 -18.27
C HIS A 6 -28.96 15.34 -17.09
N PHE A 7 -27.65 15.14 -16.92
CA PHE A 7 -27.13 14.72 -15.63
C PHE A 7 -27.44 15.83 -14.62
N PRO A 8 -27.83 15.50 -13.37
CA PRO A 8 -27.91 16.50 -12.33
C PRO A 8 -26.57 17.23 -12.27
N SER A 9 -26.58 18.54 -12.51
CA SER A 9 -25.39 19.40 -12.53
C SER A 9 -24.65 19.40 -11.19
N GLU A 10 -25.33 18.98 -10.14
CA GLU A 10 -24.77 18.75 -8.82
C GLU A 10 -24.53 17.25 -8.63
N ILE A 11 -23.26 16.84 -8.73
CA ILE A 11 -22.81 15.54 -8.24
C ILE A 11 -23.19 15.50 -6.75
N PRO A 12 -24.08 14.58 -6.30
CA PRO A 12 -24.54 14.53 -4.93
C PRO A 12 -23.36 14.60 -3.96
N GLN A 13 -23.43 15.51 -2.99
CA GLN A 13 -22.43 15.66 -1.93
C GLN A 13 -22.41 14.47 -0.96
N SER A 14 -23.17 13.40 -1.24
CA SER A 14 -23.20 12.20 -0.40
C SER A 14 -21.77 11.72 -0.21
N VAL A 15 -21.34 11.87 1.04
CA VAL A 15 -20.11 11.45 1.67
C VAL A 15 -19.44 10.35 0.84
N PHE A 16 -18.22 10.61 0.37
CA PHE A 16 -17.36 9.54 -0.08
C PHE A 16 -17.32 8.50 1.02
N GLU A 17 -18.04 7.39 0.83
CA GLU A 17 -17.97 6.30 1.77
C GLU A 17 -16.52 5.83 1.76
N GLU A 18 -15.93 5.68 2.94
CA GLU A 18 -14.56 5.19 3.18
C GLU A 18 -14.23 3.91 2.37
N GLU A 19 -15.28 3.24 1.89
CA GLU A 19 -15.34 2.10 0.99
C GLU A 19 -14.83 2.30 -0.45
N ASP A 20 -14.86 3.54 -0.95
CA ASP A 20 -14.39 3.84 -2.30
C ASP A 20 -12.86 3.84 -2.40
N VAL A 21 -12.14 3.77 -1.27
CA VAL A 21 -10.66 3.77 -1.21
C VAL A 21 -10.09 2.34 -1.19
N PHE A 22 -10.93 1.32 -1.09
CA PHE A 22 -10.44 -0.07 -1.09
C PHE A 22 -9.93 -0.46 -2.48
N ASP A 23 -8.64 -0.77 -2.53
CA ASP A 23 -7.99 -1.43 -3.65
C ASP A 23 -8.45 -2.89 -3.71
N ASP A 24 -9.20 -3.23 -4.75
CA ASP A 24 -9.69 -4.58 -5.02
C ASP A 24 -8.83 -5.28 -6.09
N THR A 25 -7.64 -4.76 -6.43
CA THR A 25 -6.74 -5.47 -7.35
C THR A 25 -6.40 -6.87 -6.83
N ILE A 26 -6.39 -7.84 -7.74
CA ILE A 26 -6.27 -9.29 -7.44
C ILE A 26 -4.93 -9.60 -6.75
N SER A 27 -3.91 -8.76 -6.96
CA SER A 27 -2.56 -8.91 -6.42
C SER A 27 -2.32 -8.18 -5.10
N SER A 28 -3.24 -7.34 -4.62
CA SER A 28 -3.08 -6.61 -3.36
C SER A 28 -4.07 -7.09 -2.29
N VAL A 29 -3.55 -7.31 -1.08
CA VAL A 29 -4.38 -7.42 0.12
C VAL A 29 -5.01 -6.02 0.30
N PRO A 30 -6.35 -5.87 0.28
CA PRO A 30 -6.99 -4.56 0.27
C PRO A 30 -6.44 -3.71 1.41
N MET A 31 -5.99 -2.48 1.14
CA MET A 31 -5.48 -1.58 2.17
C MET A 31 -6.55 -1.37 3.25
N ARG A 32 -6.32 -1.97 4.42
CA ARG A 32 -7.28 -2.08 5.54
C ARG A 32 -7.36 -0.75 6.30
N THR A 33 -8.37 0.05 6.02
CA THR A 33 -8.78 1.17 6.88
C THR A 33 -9.99 0.84 7.75
N THR A 34 -10.77 -0.20 7.45
CA THR A 34 -11.98 -0.54 8.23
C THR A 34 -11.78 -1.78 9.10
N THR A 35 -12.16 -1.66 10.37
CA THR A 35 -12.08 -2.67 11.44
C THR A 35 -12.95 -3.92 11.23
N VAL A 36 -13.88 -3.88 10.28
CA VAL A 36 -14.74 -5.01 9.89
C VAL A 36 -14.24 -5.57 8.57
N PRO A 37 -13.88 -6.88 8.46
CA PRO A 37 -13.67 -7.54 7.18
C PRO A 37 -14.94 -7.36 6.34
N ARG A 38 -14.89 -6.42 5.39
CA ARG A 38 -16.02 -6.20 4.49
C ARG A 38 -15.95 -7.25 3.39
N GLU A 39 -16.98 -8.06 3.32
CA GLU A 39 -17.14 -9.06 2.26
C GLU A 39 -17.06 -8.39 0.89
N VAL A 40 -16.34 -9.04 -0.03
CA VAL A 40 -16.15 -8.56 -1.41
C VAL A 40 -17.52 -8.39 -2.10
N SER A 41 -18.46 -9.28 -1.81
CA SER A 41 -19.88 -9.20 -2.21
C SER A 41 -20.55 -7.88 -1.81
N GLY A 42 -20.34 -7.42 -0.57
CA GLY A 42 -20.89 -6.14 -0.11
C GLY A 42 -20.33 -4.95 -0.90
N ARG A 43 -19.05 -4.97 -1.27
CA ARG A 43 -18.45 -3.94 -2.15
C ARG A 43 -18.98 -4.01 -3.57
N PHE A 44 -19.15 -5.22 -4.12
CA PHE A 44 -19.78 -5.44 -5.42
C PHE A 44 -21.15 -4.76 -5.48
N ILE A 45 -22.02 -5.03 -4.50
CA ILE A 45 -23.38 -4.49 -4.43
C ILE A 45 -23.38 -2.96 -4.43
N ARG A 46 -22.54 -2.34 -3.60
CA ARG A 46 -22.47 -0.88 -3.48
C ARG A 46 -21.90 -0.21 -4.71
N ARG A 47 -20.85 -0.78 -5.33
CA ARG A 47 -20.28 -0.25 -6.56
C ARG A 47 -21.27 -0.38 -7.72
N LEU A 48 -21.98 -1.51 -7.83
CA LEU A 48 -23.05 -1.68 -8.81
C LEU A 48 -24.22 -0.71 -8.58
N ALA A 49 -24.66 -0.55 -7.32
CA ALA A 49 -25.70 0.40 -6.94
C ALA A 49 -25.34 1.84 -7.33
N LYS A 50 -24.10 2.24 -7.08
CA LYS A 50 -23.59 3.57 -7.41
C LYS A 50 -23.43 3.77 -8.92
N LEU A 51 -22.91 2.79 -9.67
CA LEU A 51 -22.84 2.85 -11.14
C LEU A 51 -24.23 3.00 -11.74
N ALA A 52 -25.19 2.17 -11.32
CA ALA A 52 -26.54 2.13 -11.89
C ALA A 52 -27.50 3.18 -11.29
N ALA A 53 -27.05 3.99 -10.32
CA ALA A 53 -27.89 4.90 -9.54
C ALA A 53 -29.18 4.22 -9.00
N ALA A 54 -29.05 2.98 -8.52
CA ALA A 54 -30.13 2.11 -8.10
C ALA A 54 -29.84 1.47 -6.75
N SER A 55 -30.87 1.12 -5.98
CA SER A 55 -30.75 0.20 -4.84
C SER A 55 -30.53 -1.21 -5.36
N VAL A 56 -29.50 -1.89 -4.86
CA VAL A 56 -29.18 -3.27 -5.24
C VAL A 56 -29.29 -4.16 -4.02
N LYS A 57 -29.93 -5.32 -4.18
CA LYS A 57 -30.01 -6.38 -3.19
C LYS A 57 -29.57 -7.68 -3.84
N VAL A 58 -28.84 -8.50 -3.09
CA VAL A 58 -28.42 -9.82 -3.54
C VAL A 58 -29.17 -10.86 -2.72
N GLN A 59 -29.75 -11.83 -3.40
CA GLN A 59 -30.29 -13.06 -2.81
C GLN A 59 -29.48 -14.22 -3.35
N GLU A 60 -28.80 -14.94 -2.46
CA GLU A 60 -28.05 -16.14 -2.80
C GLU A 60 -28.91 -17.37 -2.47
N GLU A 61 -29.03 -18.29 -3.41
CA GLU A 61 -29.74 -19.55 -3.17
C GLU A 61 -28.96 -20.40 -2.16
N ARG A 62 -29.66 -21.24 -1.37
CA ARG A 62 -29.04 -22.04 -0.28
C ARG A 62 -27.90 -22.95 -0.77
N CYS A 63 -27.88 -23.32 -2.04
CA CYS A 63 -26.84 -24.13 -2.65
C CYS A 63 -25.59 -23.33 -3.07
N GLY A 64 -25.63 -22.00 -3.06
CA GLY A 64 -24.51 -21.14 -3.46
C GLY A 64 -24.10 -21.29 -4.94
N THR A 65 -24.94 -21.85 -5.79
CA THR A 65 -24.67 -22.00 -7.23
C THR A 65 -25.26 -20.86 -8.06
N PHE A 66 -26.20 -20.12 -7.49
CA PHE A 66 -27.01 -19.13 -8.19
C PHE A 66 -27.15 -17.85 -7.36
N VAL A 67 -26.97 -16.70 -8.01
CA VAL A 67 -27.08 -15.37 -7.39
C VAL A 67 -28.12 -14.55 -8.13
N GLU A 68 -29.19 -14.18 -7.42
CA GLU A 68 -30.22 -13.26 -7.90
C GLU A 68 -29.89 -11.83 -7.42
N ILE A 69 -29.68 -10.92 -8.38
CA ILE A 69 -29.34 -9.52 -8.11
C ILE A 69 -30.53 -8.64 -8.48
N ILE A 70 -31.24 -8.18 -7.45
CA ILE A 70 -32.45 -7.38 -7.60
C ILE A 70 -32.09 -5.90 -7.52
N MET A 71 -32.44 -5.17 -8.57
CA MET A 71 -32.20 -3.74 -8.68
C MET A 71 -33.52 -2.99 -8.64
N THR A 72 -33.59 -1.93 -7.84
CA THR A 72 -34.76 -1.04 -7.73
C THR A 72 -34.29 0.41 -7.88
N ARG A 73 -34.93 1.18 -8.75
CA ARG A 73 -34.49 2.56 -9.00
C ARG A 73 -34.75 3.45 -7.79
N ASN A 74 -33.82 4.36 -7.52
CA ASN A 74 -34.06 5.39 -6.51
C ASN A 74 -35.13 6.36 -7.01
N THR A 75 -36.27 6.41 -6.30
CA THR A 75 -37.44 7.25 -6.61
C THR A 75 -37.15 8.75 -6.61
N GLY A 76 -36.02 9.16 -6.03
CA GLY A 76 -35.55 10.55 -6.01
C GLY A 76 -34.76 10.96 -7.25
N SER A 77 -34.46 10.05 -8.19
CA SER A 77 -33.84 10.45 -9.45
C SER A 77 -34.89 11.18 -10.31
N PRO A 78 -34.69 12.46 -10.66
CA PRO A 78 -35.71 13.31 -11.28
C PRO A 78 -36.12 12.89 -12.70
N GLN A 79 -35.63 11.76 -13.22
CA GLN A 79 -35.86 11.34 -14.60
C GLN A 79 -36.08 9.83 -14.69
N ALA A 80 -37.36 9.42 -14.76
CA ALA A 80 -37.75 8.12 -15.30
C ALA A 80 -37.58 8.17 -16.84
N ARG A 81 -36.34 7.97 -17.33
CA ARG A 81 -36.07 7.84 -18.77
C ARG A 81 -36.17 6.38 -19.16
N ILE A 82 -37.13 6.07 -20.03
CA ILE A 82 -37.31 4.75 -20.66
C ILE A 82 -36.02 4.34 -21.42
N GLU A 83 -35.35 5.29 -22.08
CA GLU A 83 -34.07 5.07 -22.77
C GLU A 83 -32.98 4.54 -21.82
N LEU A 84 -32.94 5.07 -20.60
CA LEU A 84 -31.99 4.67 -19.57
C LEU A 84 -32.26 3.25 -19.06
N ASP A 85 -33.52 2.78 -19.14
CA ASP A 85 -33.85 1.38 -18.82
C ASP A 85 -33.35 0.42 -19.89
N THR A 86 -33.39 0.82 -21.17
CA THR A 86 -32.82 0.03 -22.27
C THR A 86 -31.30 -0.05 -22.15
N GLU A 87 -30.63 1.08 -21.90
CA GLU A 87 -29.18 1.13 -21.67
C GLU A 87 -28.77 0.33 -20.43
N LEU A 88 -29.50 0.47 -19.32
CA LEU A 88 -29.24 -0.31 -18.11
C LEU A 88 -29.45 -1.81 -18.33
N LYS A 89 -30.53 -2.22 -19.01
CA LYS A 89 -30.75 -3.63 -19.34
C LYS A 89 -29.61 -4.20 -20.19
N LYS A 90 -29.19 -3.45 -21.22
CA LYS A 90 -28.04 -3.85 -22.05
C LYS A 90 -26.78 -4.00 -21.20
N PHE A 91 -26.45 -3.00 -20.39
CA PHE A 91 -25.31 -3.03 -19.48
C PHE A 91 -25.33 -4.24 -18.54
N LEU A 92 -26.49 -4.57 -17.95
CA LEU A 92 -26.62 -5.71 -17.05
C LEU A 92 -26.50 -7.06 -17.76
N THR A 93 -26.97 -7.16 -19.01
CA THR A 93 -26.78 -8.36 -19.85
C THR A 93 -25.30 -8.57 -20.19
N ASP A 94 -24.60 -7.50 -20.58
CA ASP A 94 -23.17 -7.57 -20.90
C ASP A 94 -22.36 -7.91 -19.63
N LEU A 95 -22.65 -7.22 -18.52
CA LEU A 95 -22.07 -7.47 -17.20
C LEU A 95 -22.24 -8.94 -16.77
N ARG A 96 -23.45 -9.50 -16.92
CA ARG A 96 -23.73 -10.91 -16.63
C ARG A 96 -22.80 -11.83 -17.42
N SER A 97 -22.75 -11.65 -18.73
CA SER A 97 -21.98 -12.50 -19.64
C SER A 97 -20.49 -12.49 -19.29
N SER A 98 -19.93 -11.31 -19.01
CA SER A 98 -18.52 -11.20 -18.59
C SER A 98 -18.26 -11.82 -17.21
N LEU A 99 -19.14 -11.63 -16.23
CA LEU A 99 -18.98 -12.22 -14.89
C LEU A 99 -19.03 -13.76 -14.94
N GLU A 100 -19.94 -14.33 -15.73
CA GLU A 100 -20.02 -15.77 -15.95
C GLU A 100 -18.71 -16.32 -16.54
N LEU A 101 -18.17 -15.70 -17.59
CA LEU A 101 -16.89 -16.11 -18.20
C LEU A 101 -15.69 -15.95 -17.23
N ILE A 102 -15.63 -14.85 -16.49
CA ILE A 102 -14.57 -14.59 -15.50
C ILE A 102 -14.60 -15.63 -14.37
N SER A 103 -15.78 -16.08 -13.96
CA SER A 103 -15.91 -17.10 -12.91
C SER A 103 -15.51 -18.51 -13.40
N GLN A 104 -15.74 -18.81 -14.68
CA GLN A 104 -15.42 -20.10 -15.31
C GLN A 104 -13.93 -20.24 -15.63
N HIS A 105 -13.22 -19.13 -15.86
CA HIS A 105 -11.82 -19.12 -16.24
C HIS A 105 -10.97 -18.40 -15.18
N ARG A 106 -9.97 -19.09 -14.61
CA ARG A 106 -9.07 -18.45 -13.62
C ARG A 106 -7.99 -17.58 -14.26
N ASN A 107 -7.60 -17.90 -15.49
CA ASN A 107 -6.53 -17.26 -16.26
C ASN A 107 -6.66 -17.63 -17.75
N GLY A 108 -5.84 -17.01 -18.59
CA GLY A 108 -5.78 -17.29 -20.04
C GLY A 108 -6.47 -16.24 -20.92
N PRO A 109 -6.45 -16.43 -22.24
CA PRO A 109 -6.93 -15.42 -23.19
C PRO A 109 -8.42 -15.13 -23.08
N ALA A 110 -9.26 -16.16 -22.81
CA ALA A 110 -10.70 -15.97 -22.61
C ALA A 110 -11.01 -15.14 -21.36
N PHE A 111 -10.24 -15.36 -20.28
CA PHE A 111 -10.36 -14.59 -19.04
C PHE A 111 -9.96 -13.12 -19.25
N GLU A 112 -8.84 -12.86 -19.93
CA GLU A 112 -8.41 -11.50 -20.23
C GLU A 112 -9.38 -10.79 -21.16
N GLN A 113 -9.91 -11.47 -22.19
CA GLN A 113 -10.94 -10.90 -23.06
C GLN A 113 -12.21 -10.54 -22.29
N ALA A 114 -12.69 -11.43 -21.41
CA ALA A 114 -13.88 -11.16 -20.61
C ALA A 114 -13.69 -9.98 -19.65
N LYS A 115 -12.46 -9.75 -19.15
CA LYS A 115 -12.12 -8.56 -18.35
C LYS A 115 -12.14 -7.28 -19.17
N GLU A 116 -11.60 -7.30 -20.38
CA GLU A 116 -11.64 -6.14 -21.29
C GLU A 116 -13.08 -5.83 -21.70
N ASP A 117 -13.86 -6.84 -22.09
CA ASP A 117 -15.28 -6.69 -22.43
C ASP A 117 -16.07 -6.09 -21.26
N LEU A 118 -15.81 -6.55 -20.02
CA LEU A 118 -16.41 -5.99 -18.82
C LEU A 118 -16.06 -4.50 -18.65
N MET A 119 -14.80 -4.14 -18.87
CA MET A 119 -14.36 -2.74 -18.75
C MET A 119 -15.04 -1.88 -19.81
N ASP A 120 -15.12 -2.35 -21.06
CA ASP A 120 -15.79 -1.66 -22.15
C ASP A 120 -17.28 -1.44 -21.85
N SER A 121 -17.99 -2.45 -21.32
CA SER A 121 -19.38 -2.29 -20.89
C SER A 121 -19.55 -1.24 -19.80
N ILE A 122 -18.65 -1.20 -18.80
CA ILE A 122 -18.66 -0.19 -17.74
C ILE A 122 -18.38 1.20 -18.32
N LEU A 123 -17.40 1.34 -19.22
CA LEU A 123 -17.03 2.59 -19.86
C LEU A 123 -18.16 3.14 -20.73
N MET A 124 -18.78 2.29 -21.54
CA MET A 124 -19.90 2.66 -22.40
C MET A 124 -21.09 3.13 -21.58
N PHE A 125 -21.41 2.44 -20.48
CA PHE A 125 -22.51 2.81 -19.59
C PHE A 125 -22.23 4.11 -18.81
N SER A 126 -20.98 4.34 -18.40
CA SER A 126 -20.59 5.51 -17.60
C SER A 126 -20.12 6.72 -18.42
N PHE A 127 -19.97 6.59 -19.74
CA PHE A 127 -19.32 7.56 -20.64
C PHE A 127 -19.76 9.00 -20.39
N LEU A 128 -21.06 9.27 -20.43
CA LEU A 128 -21.59 10.62 -20.33
C LEU A 128 -21.36 11.26 -18.95
N ASN A 129 -21.42 10.45 -17.89
CA ASN A 129 -21.11 10.93 -16.54
C ASN A 129 -19.62 11.26 -16.43
N VAL A 130 -18.75 10.41 -16.99
CA VAL A 130 -17.30 10.66 -16.98
C VAL A 130 -16.93 11.88 -17.82
N GLU A 131 -17.57 12.10 -18.98
CA GLU A 131 -17.36 13.31 -19.79
C GLU A 131 -17.67 14.59 -18.98
N HIS A 132 -18.77 14.60 -18.22
CA HIS A 132 -19.12 15.71 -17.34
C HIS A 132 -18.09 15.92 -16.20
N ILE A 133 -17.55 14.83 -15.64
CA ILE A 133 -16.48 14.90 -14.63
C ILE A 133 -15.19 15.49 -15.23
N ILE A 134 -14.82 15.10 -16.45
CA ILE A 134 -13.65 15.64 -17.15
C ILE A 134 -13.81 17.15 -17.41
N GLN A 135 -14.98 17.58 -17.88
CA GLN A 135 -15.29 19.01 -18.05
C GLN A 135 -15.22 19.76 -16.71
N SER A 136 -15.64 19.12 -15.62
CA SER A 136 -15.55 19.70 -14.27
C SER A 136 -14.10 19.81 -13.80
N LEU A 137 -13.25 18.80 -14.07
CA LEU A 137 -11.81 18.87 -13.80
C LEU A 137 -11.14 20.01 -14.57
N GLN A 138 -11.45 20.15 -15.86
CA GLN A 138 -10.94 21.26 -16.68
C GLN A 138 -11.33 22.62 -16.09
N ARG A 139 -12.60 22.79 -15.67
CA ARG A 139 -13.07 24.01 -15.00
C ARG A 139 -12.34 24.26 -13.69
N VAL A 140 -12.14 23.24 -12.86
CA VAL A 140 -11.46 23.36 -11.57
C VAL A 140 -9.98 23.73 -11.75
N PHE A 141 -9.28 23.12 -12.70
CA PHE A 141 -7.90 23.52 -13.03
C PHE A 141 -7.81 24.94 -13.56
N ASN A 142 -8.69 25.33 -14.48
CA ASN A 142 -8.69 26.68 -15.05
C ASN A 142 -9.07 27.76 -14.02
N GLY A 143 -10.02 27.46 -13.13
CA GLY A 143 -10.45 28.37 -12.08
C GLY A 143 -9.43 28.55 -10.94
N ASN A 144 -8.49 27.62 -10.78
CA ASN A 144 -7.42 27.67 -9.78
C ASN A 144 -6.03 27.65 -10.47
N TYR A 145 -5.91 28.31 -11.64
CA TYR A 145 -4.70 28.24 -12.46
C TYR A 145 -3.45 28.73 -11.74
N ASP A 146 -3.55 29.83 -10.97
CA ASP A 146 -2.42 30.38 -10.22
C ASP A 146 -1.91 29.42 -9.14
N ASP A 147 -2.82 28.81 -8.36
CA ASP A 147 -2.46 27.82 -7.35
C ASP A 147 -1.86 26.55 -8.00
N TYR A 148 -2.34 26.17 -9.19
CA TYR A 148 -1.76 25.07 -9.97
C TYR A 148 -0.37 25.39 -10.54
N GLN A 149 -0.11 26.62 -11.01
CA GLN A 149 1.23 27.03 -11.44
C GLN A 149 2.22 27.10 -10.27
N GLU A 150 1.75 27.48 -9.09
CA GLU A 150 2.57 27.42 -7.87
C GLU A 150 2.95 25.97 -7.53
N LEU A 151 2.01 25.03 -7.63
CA LEU A 151 2.30 23.59 -7.50
C LEU A 151 3.40 23.15 -8.47
N ILE A 152 3.28 23.45 -9.77
CA ILE A 152 4.28 23.10 -10.78
C ILE A 152 5.65 23.65 -10.39
N SER A 153 5.71 24.93 -10.00
CA SER A 153 6.96 25.59 -9.63
C SER A 153 7.65 24.91 -8.46
N ARG A 154 6.88 24.43 -7.47
CA ARG A 154 7.40 23.66 -6.33
C ARG A 154 7.88 22.27 -6.72
N VAL A 155 7.09 21.54 -7.51
CA VAL A 155 7.41 20.18 -7.96
C VAL A 155 8.67 20.17 -8.82
N LEU A 156 8.86 21.19 -9.67
CA LEU A 156 10.07 21.36 -10.48
C LEU A 156 11.28 21.91 -9.70
N GLY A 157 11.13 22.17 -8.39
CA GLY A 157 12.22 22.66 -7.55
C GLY A 157 12.65 24.10 -7.85
N ILE A 158 11.80 24.91 -8.49
CA ILE A 158 12.08 26.34 -8.74
C ILE A 158 12.02 27.14 -7.43
N THR A 159 11.22 26.69 -6.47
CA THR A 159 11.14 27.27 -5.13
C THR A 159 12.11 26.59 -4.15
N ALA A 160 12.67 27.34 -3.20
CA ALA A 160 13.65 26.84 -2.23
C ALA A 160 13.12 25.73 -1.27
N GLU A 161 11.80 25.53 -1.19
CA GLU A 161 11.19 24.47 -0.39
C GLU A 161 11.23 23.14 -1.14
N LYS A 162 12.22 22.29 -0.83
CA LYS A 162 12.28 20.93 -1.38
C LYS A 162 11.23 20.05 -0.68
N GLY A 163 10.16 19.68 -1.41
CA GLY A 163 9.15 18.74 -0.93
C GLY A 163 9.71 17.34 -0.64
N THR A 164 8.93 16.49 0.03
CA THR A 164 9.32 15.07 0.18
C THR A 164 9.22 14.34 -1.16
N GLU A 165 9.93 13.22 -1.36
CA GLU A 165 9.86 12.43 -2.60
C GLU A 165 8.41 12.04 -2.95
N VAL A 166 7.61 11.73 -1.93
CA VAL A 166 6.19 11.39 -2.12
C VAL A 166 5.37 12.61 -2.54
N ASP A 167 5.70 13.81 -2.06
CA ASP A 167 5.03 15.04 -2.50
C ASP A 167 5.36 15.36 -3.96
N THR A 168 6.58 15.04 -4.41
CA THR A 168 6.95 15.08 -5.84
C THR A 168 6.12 14.10 -6.64
N GLU A 169 5.94 12.85 -6.18
CA GLU A 169 5.08 11.85 -6.85
C GLU A 169 3.63 12.33 -6.99
N VAL A 170 3.05 12.89 -5.93
CA VAL A 170 1.69 13.46 -5.96
C VAL A 170 1.62 14.61 -6.97
N GLY A 171 2.62 15.49 -6.95
CA GLY A 171 2.76 16.61 -7.89
C GLY A 171 2.78 16.16 -9.34
N ASP A 172 3.66 15.20 -9.67
CA ASP A 172 3.79 14.62 -11.01
C ASP A 172 2.49 13.98 -11.48
N ALA A 173 1.79 13.27 -10.57
CA ALA A 173 0.52 12.65 -10.89
C ALA A 173 -0.58 13.68 -11.19
N ILE A 174 -0.64 14.79 -10.44
CA ILE A 174 -1.57 15.90 -10.71
C ILE A 174 -1.25 16.57 -12.04
N ILE A 175 0.03 16.80 -12.33
CA ILE A 175 0.49 17.37 -13.61
C ILE A 175 0.08 16.47 -14.78
N LYS A 176 0.32 15.17 -14.66
CA LYS A 176 -0.09 14.17 -15.66
C LYS A 176 -1.61 14.18 -15.86
N LEU A 177 -2.39 14.20 -14.78
CA LEU A 177 -3.84 14.26 -14.85
C LEU A 177 -4.32 15.55 -15.55
N HIS A 178 -3.72 16.70 -15.24
CA HIS A 178 -4.04 17.95 -15.90
C HIS A 178 -3.73 17.89 -17.41
N GLN A 179 -2.59 17.35 -17.80
CA GLN A 179 -2.22 17.17 -19.20
C GLN A 179 -3.23 16.28 -19.94
N LEU A 180 -3.56 15.13 -19.36
CA LEU A 180 -4.53 14.19 -19.95
C LEU A 180 -5.94 14.79 -20.06
N THR A 181 -6.39 15.54 -19.04
CA THR A 181 -7.71 16.18 -19.07
C THR A 181 -7.77 17.30 -20.10
N ARG A 182 -6.68 18.04 -20.30
CA ARG A 182 -6.57 19.09 -21.33
C ARG A 182 -6.50 18.52 -22.74
N SER A 183 -5.87 17.37 -22.94
CA SER A 183 -5.74 16.70 -24.25
C SER A 183 -6.88 15.74 -24.56
N TYR A 184 -7.93 15.69 -23.73
CA TYR A 184 -9.05 14.77 -23.92
C TYR A 184 -9.83 15.09 -25.20
N ASP A 185 -9.80 14.18 -26.16
CA ASP A 185 -10.41 14.29 -27.50
C ASP A 185 -11.74 13.54 -27.64
N LYS A 186 -12.31 13.08 -26.52
CA LYS A 186 -13.53 12.25 -26.47
C LYS A 186 -13.38 10.81 -26.99
N SER A 187 -12.17 10.35 -27.31
CA SER A 187 -11.93 8.94 -27.59
C SER A 187 -12.05 8.08 -26.33
N LEU A 188 -12.55 6.86 -26.49
CA LEU A 188 -12.62 5.86 -25.39
C LEU A 188 -11.22 5.53 -24.85
N ARG A 189 -10.19 5.53 -25.71
CA ARG A 189 -8.81 5.29 -25.29
C ARG A 189 -8.31 6.36 -24.32
N HIS A 190 -8.52 7.64 -24.63
CA HIS A 190 -8.13 8.71 -23.71
C HIS A 190 -8.99 8.71 -22.43
N LEU A 191 -10.27 8.36 -22.55
CA LEU A 191 -11.15 8.17 -21.40
C LEU A 191 -10.62 7.09 -20.44
N HIS A 192 -10.28 5.93 -20.97
CA HIS A 192 -9.69 4.82 -20.21
C HIS A 192 -8.40 5.27 -19.51
N ASN A 193 -7.48 5.92 -20.24
CA ASN A 193 -6.23 6.42 -19.65
C ASN A 193 -6.45 7.41 -18.50
N LEU A 194 -7.46 8.28 -18.61
CA LEU A 194 -7.83 9.23 -17.56
C LEU A 194 -8.37 8.52 -16.32
N ILE A 195 -9.27 7.56 -16.52
CA ILE A 195 -9.86 6.74 -15.45
C ILE A 195 -8.78 5.93 -14.73
N GLN A 196 -7.90 5.26 -15.48
CA GLN A 196 -6.79 4.48 -14.94
C GLN A 196 -5.81 5.37 -14.17
N THR A 197 -5.46 6.54 -14.72
CA THR A 197 -4.58 7.50 -14.05
C THR A 197 -5.20 7.95 -12.72
N ALA A 198 -6.46 8.39 -12.72
CA ALA A 198 -7.16 8.83 -11.52
C ALA A 198 -7.31 7.71 -10.47
N SER A 199 -7.61 6.48 -10.90
CA SER A 199 -7.67 5.31 -10.02
C SER A 199 -6.30 5.01 -9.39
N SER A 200 -5.24 5.02 -10.20
CA SER A 200 -3.87 4.75 -9.74
C SER A 200 -3.37 5.78 -8.72
N MET A 201 -3.78 7.05 -8.83
CA MET A 201 -3.43 8.10 -7.87
C MET A 201 -3.91 7.76 -6.46
N ILE A 202 -5.14 7.24 -6.35
CA ILE A 202 -5.78 6.91 -5.07
C ILE A 202 -5.15 5.65 -4.46
N ASN A 203 -4.78 4.68 -5.31
CA ASN A 203 -4.24 3.40 -4.85
C ASN A 203 -2.74 3.46 -4.53
N ARG A 204 -1.96 4.26 -5.27
CA ARG A 204 -0.49 4.34 -5.10
C ARG A 204 -0.09 5.35 -4.03
N VAL A 205 -0.78 6.49 -3.97
CA VAL A 205 -0.42 7.55 -3.04
C VAL A 205 -1.18 7.38 -1.74
N THR A 206 -0.45 7.06 -0.68
CA THR A 206 -1.06 6.96 0.65
C THR A 206 -1.34 8.34 1.22
N HIS A 207 -2.51 8.49 1.86
CA HIS A 207 -3.03 9.79 2.31
C HIS A 207 -3.15 10.83 1.18
N PHE A 208 -3.51 10.39 -0.03
CA PHE A 208 -3.62 11.24 -1.21
C PHE A 208 -4.38 12.55 -0.93
N GLN A 209 -5.51 12.51 -0.19
CA GLN A 209 -6.28 13.71 0.14
C GLN A 209 -5.48 14.73 0.99
N ASP A 210 -4.81 14.28 2.04
CA ASP A 210 -4.11 15.18 2.96
C ASP A 210 -2.84 15.74 2.34
N ARG A 211 -2.14 14.92 1.55
CA ARG A 211 -1.02 15.37 0.72
C ARG A 211 -1.46 16.38 -0.32
N LEU A 212 -2.60 16.15 -0.97
CA LEU A 212 -3.17 17.10 -1.93
C LEU A 212 -3.52 18.43 -1.26
N LYS A 213 -4.11 18.42 -0.06
CA LYS A 213 -4.37 19.64 0.74
C LYS A 213 -3.07 20.37 1.09
N PHE A 214 -2.06 19.63 1.53
CA PHE A 214 -0.74 20.18 1.89
C PHE A 214 -0.07 20.85 0.69
N LEU A 215 -0.01 20.16 -0.45
CA LEU A 215 0.62 20.63 -1.67
C LEU A 215 -0.06 21.87 -2.26
N LEU A 216 -1.39 21.85 -2.35
CA LEU A 216 -2.14 22.94 -2.96
C LEU A 216 -2.35 24.14 -2.03
N ARG A 217 -2.17 23.99 -0.71
CA ARG A 217 -2.42 25.03 0.34
C ARG A 217 -3.79 25.72 0.27
N ARG A 218 -4.71 25.19 -0.54
CA ARG A 218 -6.07 25.70 -0.76
C ARG A 218 -7.06 24.57 -0.47
N PRO A 219 -7.68 24.55 0.72
CA PRO A 219 -8.60 23.49 1.10
C PRO A 219 -9.78 23.31 0.13
N LYS A 220 -10.30 24.40 -0.45
CA LYS A 220 -11.40 24.33 -1.43
C LYS A 220 -10.97 23.62 -2.72
N PHE A 221 -9.89 24.09 -3.35
CA PHE A 221 -9.34 23.51 -4.58
C PHE A 221 -8.96 22.03 -4.37
N SER A 222 -8.21 21.73 -3.31
CA SER A 222 -7.79 20.36 -3.00
C SER A 222 -8.97 19.41 -2.73
N ASN A 223 -9.96 19.82 -1.93
CA ASN A 223 -11.13 18.96 -1.67
C ASN A 223 -11.95 18.72 -2.93
N GLU A 224 -12.16 19.76 -3.76
CA GLU A 224 -12.91 19.63 -5.00
C GLU A 224 -12.18 18.75 -6.02
N LEU A 225 -10.87 18.96 -6.18
CA LEU A 225 -10.02 18.16 -7.05
C LEU A 225 -9.97 16.69 -6.60
N TYR A 226 -9.75 16.43 -5.30
CA TYR A 226 -9.79 15.08 -4.73
C TYR A 226 -11.10 14.36 -5.06
N ARG A 227 -12.23 15.05 -4.85
CA ARG A 227 -13.57 14.53 -5.11
C ARG A 227 -13.75 14.14 -6.58
N LEU A 228 -13.32 15.00 -7.50
CA LEU A 228 -13.39 14.74 -8.93
C LEU A 228 -12.47 13.59 -9.36
N ILE A 229 -11.25 13.50 -8.81
CA ILE A 229 -10.32 12.39 -9.05
C ILE A 229 -10.93 11.06 -8.58
N CYS A 230 -11.49 11.04 -7.38
CA CYS A 230 -12.14 9.84 -6.85
C CYS A 230 -13.34 9.42 -7.69
N THR A 231 -14.13 10.37 -8.18
CA THR A 231 -15.28 10.07 -9.07
C THR A 231 -14.81 9.60 -10.44
N LEU A 232 -13.75 10.19 -11.01
CA LEU A 232 -13.16 9.81 -12.28
C LEU A 232 -12.57 8.39 -12.24
N GLY A 233 -11.86 8.02 -11.17
CA GLY A 233 -11.29 6.68 -11.02
C GLY A 233 -12.29 5.58 -10.62
N PHE A 234 -13.55 5.93 -10.34
CA PHE A 234 -14.56 4.99 -9.83
C PHE A 234 -14.87 3.81 -10.77
N PRO A 235 -15.01 4.00 -12.11
CA PRO A 235 -15.27 2.90 -13.04
C PRO A 235 -14.22 1.77 -12.98
N GLU A 236 -12.94 2.13 -12.94
CA GLU A 236 -11.82 1.17 -12.79
C GLU A 236 -11.91 0.39 -11.48
N ARG A 237 -12.25 1.08 -10.38
CA ARG A 237 -12.41 0.41 -9.08
C ARG A 237 -13.61 -0.55 -9.11
N ALA A 238 -14.73 -0.16 -9.71
CA ALA A 238 -15.87 -1.04 -9.89
C ALA A 238 -15.51 -2.28 -10.73
N HIS A 239 -14.80 -2.10 -11.84
CA HIS A 239 -14.27 -3.20 -12.66
C HIS A 239 -13.43 -4.18 -11.82
N GLN A 240 -12.43 -3.69 -11.09
CA GLN A 240 -11.56 -4.54 -10.25
C GLN A 240 -12.36 -5.34 -9.21
N THR A 241 -13.34 -4.72 -8.55
CA THR A 241 -14.23 -5.45 -7.61
C THR A 241 -15.03 -6.51 -8.32
N PHE A 242 -15.60 -6.21 -9.48
CA PHE A 242 -16.43 -7.13 -10.23
C PHE A 242 -15.64 -8.36 -10.67
N VAL A 243 -14.44 -8.14 -11.22
CA VAL A 243 -13.51 -9.23 -11.58
C VAL A 243 -13.16 -10.07 -10.36
N ARG A 244 -12.73 -9.44 -9.26
CA ARG A 244 -12.36 -10.15 -8.03
C ARG A 244 -13.53 -10.93 -7.43
N THR A 245 -14.73 -10.37 -7.46
CA THR A 245 -15.94 -11.03 -6.95
C THR A 245 -16.22 -12.28 -7.76
N ALA A 246 -16.25 -12.17 -9.10
CA ALA A 246 -16.50 -13.32 -9.98
C ALA A 246 -15.44 -14.41 -9.86
N GLN A 247 -14.17 -14.05 -9.66
CA GLN A 247 -13.10 -15.03 -9.44
C GLN A 247 -13.18 -15.75 -8.09
N THR A 248 -13.65 -15.06 -7.05
CA THR A 248 -13.61 -15.58 -5.67
C THR A 248 -14.89 -16.29 -5.26
N ALA A 249 -16.03 -15.93 -5.84
CA ALA A 249 -17.33 -16.52 -5.55
C ALA A 249 -17.82 -17.35 -6.73
N GLN A 250 -17.84 -18.69 -6.57
CA GLN A 250 -18.35 -19.62 -7.60
C GLN A 250 -19.82 -19.36 -7.95
N SER A 251 -20.59 -18.79 -7.02
CA SER A 251 -21.99 -18.43 -7.22
C SER A 251 -22.19 -17.43 -8.36
N PHE A 252 -21.16 -16.67 -8.74
CA PHE A 252 -21.18 -15.76 -9.89
C PHE A 252 -21.07 -16.46 -11.26
N GLY A 253 -20.97 -17.79 -11.29
CA GLY A 253 -21.10 -18.56 -12.53
C GLY A 253 -22.52 -18.62 -13.10
N GLN A 254 -23.52 -18.26 -12.29
CA GLN A 254 -24.92 -18.14 -12.72
C GLN A 254 -25.56 -16.93 -12.03
N VAL A 255 -25.48 -15.76 -12.68
CA VAL A 255 -26.03 -14.51 -12.14
C VAL A 255 -27.28 -14.12 -12.92
N GLU A 256 -28.36 -13.80 -12.21
CA GLU A 256 -29.56 -13.22 -12.82
C GLU A 256 -29.81 -11.79 -12.29
N PHE A 257 -29.88 -10.82 -13.20
CA PHE A 257 -30.23 -9.44 -12.86
C PHE A 257 -31.72 -9.20 -13.07
N ILE A 258 -32.41 -8.78 -12.01
CA ILE A 258 -33.83 -8.47 -12.04
C ILE A 258 -34.05 -7.00 -11.74
N ILE A 259 -34.50 -6.24 -12.74
CA ILE A 259 -34.91 -4.85 -12.56
C ILE A 259 -36.37 -4.82 -12.13
N ARG A 260 -36.63 -4.44 -10.88
CA ARG A 260 -37.99 -4.22 -10.41
C ARG A 260 -38.44 -2.81 -10.75
N PRO A 261 -39.60 -2.64 -11.43
CA PRO A 261 -40.20 -1.33 -11.53
C PRO A 261 -40.47 -0.81 -10.11
N ASN A 262 -40.31 0.50 -9.91
CA ASN A 262 -40.64 1.08 -8.63
C ASN A 262 -42.10 0.74 -8.30
N PRO A 263 -42.38 0.17 -7.11
CA PRO A 263 -43.77 -0.02 -6.72
C PRO A 263 -44.46 1.35 -6.83
N PRO A 264 -45.66 1.42 -7.41
CA PRO A 264 -46.38 2.67 -7.52
C PRO A 264 -46.40 3.28 -6.12
N SER A 265 -45.75 4.45 -5.97
CA SER A 265 -45.64 5.14 -4.68
C SER A 265 -47.03 5.08 -4.05
N PRO A 266 -47.21 4.53 -2.82
CA PRO A 266 -48.52 4.35 -2.24
C PRO A 266 -49.25 5.67 -2.42
N SER A 267 -50.30 5.65 -3.25
CA SER A 267 -50.99 6.86 -3.67
C SER A 267 -51.28 7.58 -2.38
N ARG A 268 -50.61 8.72 -2.18
CA ARG A 268 -50.71 9.46 -0.92
C ARG A 268 -52.15 9.93 -0.91
N VAL A 269 -53.03 9.12 -0.32
CA VAL A 269 -54.44 9.40 -0.16
C VAL A 269 -54.43 10.69 0.62
N ARG A 270 -54.61 11.81 -0.09
CA ARG A 270 -54.79 13.10 0.54
C ARG A 270 -56.12 12.94 1.26
N PHE A 271 -56.07 12.57 2.53
CA PHE A 271 -57.14 12.87 3.43
C PHE A 271 -57.35 14.38 3.33
N THR A 272 -58.45 14.76 2.68
CA THR A 272 -58.90 16.14 2.67
C THR A 272 -58.97 16.59 4.12
N PRO A 273 -58.25 17.65 4.52
CA PRO A 273 -58.39 18.17 5.86
C PRO A 273 -59.85 18.61 6.03
N SER A 274 -60.52 18.04 7.03
CA SER A 274 -61.83 18.51 7.48
C SER A 274 -61.81 20.04 7.64
N PRO A 275 -62.89 20.75 7.24
CA PRO A 275 -62.95 22.20 7.32
C PRO A 275 -62.85 22.64 8.79
N ARG A 276 -61.72 23.27 9.16
CA ARG A 276 -61.59 23.96 10.44
C ARG A 276 -62.35 25.28 10.36
N LEU A 277 -63.30 25.41 11.27
CA LEU A 277 -64.04 26.63 11.58
C LEU A 277 -63.08 27.81 11.82
N THR A 278 -63.42 28.91 11.17
CA THR A 278 -62.79 30.22 11.24
C THR A 278 -62.94 30.85 12.62
N ALA A 279 -61.82 31.20 13.25
CA ALA A 279 -61.78 32.15 14.36
C ALA A 279 -61.05 33.42 13.89
N ILE A 280 -61.82 34.50 13.86
CA ILE A 280 -61.43 35.87 13.50
C ILE A 280 -60.52 36.44 14.61
N LYS A 281 -59.39 37.05 14.26
CA LYS A 281 -58.85 38.18 15.02
C LYS A 281 -57.94 39.09 14.19
N ALA A 282 -58.30 40.38 14.27
CA ALA A 282 -57.71 41.60 13.70
C ALA A 282 -56.21 41.77 14.02
N ALA A 283 -55.34 42.12 13.06
CA ALA A 283 -55.03 43.45 12.50
C ALA A 283 -54.08 44.30 13.36
N THR A 284 -52.85 44.57 12.88
CA THR A 284 -52.24 45.92 12.79
C THR A 284 -50.92 45.92 11.99
N SER A 285 -50.82 46.92 11.11
CA SER A 285 -49.77 47.33 10.15
C SER A 285 -48.48 47.89 10.83
N PRO A 286 -47.40 48.43 10.17
CA PRO A 286 -47.34 49.16 8.88
C PRO A 286 -46.10 48.89 7.96
N PRO A 287 -45.99 49.57 6.79
CA PRO A 287 -45.16 49.15 5.65
C PRO A 287 -43.85 49.94 5.51
N ARG A 288 -42.91 49.42 4.70
CA ARG A 288 -41.80 50.23 4.17
C ARG A 288 -41.49 49.89 2.72
N SER A 289 -41.62 50.92 1.89
CA SER A 289 -41.37 50.94 0.44
C SER A 289 -40.05 51.65 0.14
N ALA A 290 -39.30 51.18 -0.87
CA ALA A 290 -38.40 51.92 -1.79
C ALA A 290 -37.61 50.85 -2.59
N LEU A 291 -37.73 50.60 -3.91
CA LEU A 291 -37.62 51.44 -5.12
C LEU A 291 -36.32 52.23 -5.20
N ARG A 292 -35.31 51.72 -5.94
CA ARG A 292 -34.69 52.34 -7.14
C ARG A 292 -33.48 51.55 -7.69
N PRO A 293 -33.00 51.85 -8.93
CA PRO A 293 -32.58 50.85 -9.93
C PRO A 293 -31.13 51.02 -10.41
N SER A 294 -30.77 50.24 -11.44
CA SER A 294 -29.99 50.65 -12.63
C SER A 294 -28.77 49.77 -12.94
N THR A 295 -28.91 49.04 -14.05
CA THR A 295 -28.01 49.06 -15.22
C THR A 295 -26.51 48.79 -15.00
N ARG A 296 -26.02 47.69 -15.56
CA ARG A 296 -24.66 47.69 -16.14
C ARG A 296 -24.58 46.86 -17.41
N GLN A 297 -24.09 47.55 -18.43
CA GLN A 297 -23.94 47.16 -19.81
C GLN A 297 -22.83 46.12 -20.00
N SER A 298 -23.10 45.29 -20.98
CA SER A 298 -22.18 44.49 -21.79
C SER A 298 -21.07 45.33 -22.44
N THR A 299 -19.83 44.87 -22.34
CA THR A 299 -18.77 45.18 -23.30
C THR A 299 -18.10 43.88 -23.75
N SER A 300 -18.30 43.55 -25.03
CA SER A 300 -17.55 42.56 -25.75
C SER A 300 -16.17 43.14 -26.11
N THR A 301 -15.10 42.40 -25.84
CA THR A 301 -13.81 42.60 -26.50
C THR A 301 -13.35 41.26 -27.03
N ALA A 302 -13.33 41.17 -28.37
CA ALA A 302 -12.74 40.08 -29.11
C ALA A 302 -11.22 40.29 -29.15
N ALA A 303 -10.45 39.26 -28.79
CA ALA A 303 -9.01 39.22 -28.99
C ALA A 303 -8.65 37.92 -29.71
N ALA A 304 -7.91 38.08 -30.80
CA ALA A 304 -7.52 37.05 -31.75
C ALA A 304 -6.54 36.03 -31.16
N ALA A 305 -6.71 34.76 -31.56
CA ALA A 305 -5.79 33.67 -31.28
C ALA A 305 -4.76 33.51 -32.43
N PRO A 306 -3.47 33.27 -32.15
CA PRO A 306 -2.53 32.81 -33.15
C PRO A 306 -2.52 31.27 -33.23
N GLN A 307 -2.59 30.74 -34.46
CA GLN A 307 -2.34 29.34 -34.76
C GLN A 307 -0.84 29.05 -34.69
N VAL A 308 -0.46 28.02 -33.92
CA VAL A 308 0.88 27.41 -33.99
C VAL A 308 0.69 25.94 -34.36
N THR A 309 1.19 25.58 -35.53
CA THR A 309 1.31 24.21 -36.04
C THR A 309 2.54 23.54 -35.42
N ALA A 310 2.36 22.37 -34.80
CA ALA A 310 3.46 21.54 -34.36
C ALA A 310 3.31 20.12 -34.94
N SER A 311 4.32 19.75 -35.73
CA SER A 311 4.49 18.46 -36.40
C SER A 311 5.08 17.44 -35.43
N ALA A 312 4.42 16.29 -35.26
CA ALA A 312 4.90 15.19 -34.43
C ALA A 312 5.51 14.10 -35.32
N LYS A 313 6.80 13.80 -35.08
CA LYS A 313 7.56 12.73 -35.74
C LYS A 313 7.70 11.57 -34.76
N ALA A 314 7.10 10.43 -35.10
CA ALA A 314 7.17 9.20 -34.32
C ALA A 314 8.50 8.45 -34.55
N ILE A 315 9.09 7.93 -33.48
CA ILE A 315 10.19 6.96 -33.53
C ILE A 315 9.76 5.76 -32.70
N SER A 316 9.76 4.59 -33.35
CA SER A 316 9.42 3.27 -32.78
C SER A 316 10.69 2.43 -32.66
N MET A 317 10.84 1.67 -31.58
CA MET A 317 11.86 0.65 -31.36
C MET A 317 11.21 -0.64 -30.82
N PRO A 318 11.77 -1.84 -31.09
CA PRO A 318 11.05 -3.11 -30.97
C PRO A 318 11.40 -3.94 -29.72
N SER A 319 10.43 -4.76 -29.30
CA SER A 319 10.52 -5.77 -28.23
C SER A 319 11.28 -7.03 -28.66
N PHE A 320 12.02 -7.63 -27.73
CA PHE A 320 12.55 -9.00 -27.80
C PHE A 320 11.84 -9.90 -26.77
N MET A 321 11.42 -11.09 -27.21
CA MET A 321 10.93 -12.20 -26.37
C MET A 321 12.07 -13.15 -26.02
N LEU A 322 12.05 -13.71 -24.81
CA LEU A 322 12.79 -14.92 -24.44
C LEU A 322 11.86 -15.86 -23.64
N GLN A 323 11.73 -17.09 -24.12
CA GLN A 323 11.07 -18.21 -23.46
C GLN A 323 12.11 -19.01 -22.65
N THR A 324 11.74 -19.47 -21.46
CA THR A 324 12.48 -20.51 -20.73
C THR A 324 11.52 -21.61 -20.30
N HIS A 325 11.90 -22.85 -20.59
CA HIS A 325 11.26 -24.08 -20.10
C HIS A 325 12.05 -24.60 -18.90
N SER A 326 11.35 -25.09 -17.88
CA SER A 326 11.96 -25.85 -16.77
C SER A 326 11.04 -27.00 -16.37
N GLN A 327 11.63 -28.20 -16.20
CA GLN A 327 11.02 -29.37 -15.55
C GLN A 327 11.72 -29.62 -14.21
N PRO A 328 11.03 -30.16 -13.18
CA PRO A 328 11.62 -30.44 -11.87
C PRO A 328 11.96 -31.93 -11.67
N LEU A 329 13.02 -32.19 -10.89
CA LEU A 329 13.36 -33.50 -10.34
C LEU A 329 13.08 -33.51 -8.82
N LEU A 330 12.37 -34.55 -8.39
CA LEU A 330 12.07 -34.93 -7.01
C LEU A 330 13.28 -35.60 -6.35
N ILE A 331 13.58 -35.25 -5.10
CA ILE A 331 14.41 -36.06 -4.21
C ILE A 331 13.66 -36.24 -2.89
N ASP A 332 13.51 -37.52 -2.53
CA ASP A 332 12.94 -38.05 -1.30
C ASP A 332 14.04 -38.13 -0.23
N SER A 333 13.70 -37.90 1.04
CA SER A 333 14.66 -38.01 2.15
C SER A 333 13.94 -38.48 3.40
N THR A 334 14.26 -39.70 3.81
CA THR A 334 13.99 -40.23 5.15
C THR A 334 15.29 -40.73 5.73
N GLU A 335 15.74 -40.17 6.85
CA GLU A 335 16.48 -40.95 7.85
C GLU A 335 16.47 -40.29 9.23
N ALA A 336 16.46 -41.17 10.23
CA ALA A 336 16.04 -40.92 11.60
C ALA A 336 17.21 -40.57 12.54
N VAL A 337 16.90 -39.80 13.58
CA VAL A 337 17.81 -39.40 14.66
C VAL A 337 17.59 -40.27 15.91
N PRO A 338 18.63 -40.78 16.59
CA PRO A 338 18.51 -41.30 17.93
C PRO A 338 18.96 -40.29 19.01
N LYS A 339 18.22 -40.33 20.13
CA LYS A 339 18.38 -39.57 21.37
C LYS A 339 19.56 -40.07 22.22
N GLN A 340 20.28 -39.16 22.87
CA GLN A 340 20.94 -39.35 24.18
C GLN A 340 21.09 -37.97 24.84
N MET A 341 20.44 -37.64 25.95
CA MET A 341 20.55 -38.09 27.36
C MET A 341 21.52 -37.20 28.16
N GLN A 342 20.95 -36.64 29.23
CA GLN A 342 21.47 -35.60 30.13
C GLN A 342 22.63 -36.09 31.00
N GLU A 343 23.51 -35.17 31.39
CA GLU A 343 24.01 -35.06 32.76
C GLU A 343 24.58 -33.66 33.02
N THR A 344 24.26 -33.10 34.19
CA THR A 344 24.82 -31.86 34.75
C THR A 344 25.76 -32.23 35.89
N PRO A 345 26.79 -31.41 36.16
CA PRO A 345 26.86 -30.86 37.52
C PRO A 345 27.32 -29.39 37.59
N SER A 346 26.87 -28.74 38.66
CA SER A 346 27.29 -27.43 39.15
C SER A 346 28.68 -27.48 39.79
N ALA A 347 29.51 -26.44 39.61
CA ALA A 347 30.25 -25.76 40.67
C ALA A 347 30.98 -24.52 40.16
N ASN A 348 30.69 -23.39 40.80
CA ASN A 348 31.36 -22.11 40.69
C ASN A 348 32.73 -22.16 41.41
N GLN A 349 33.80 -21.73 40.71
CA GLN A 349 34.93 -20.88 41.16
C GLN A 349 36.17 -21.15 40.30
N GLY A 350 36.57 -20.17 39.48
CA GLY A 350 37.82 -20.20 38.70
C GLY A 350 37.65 -19.98 37.19
N LEU A 351 37.21 -18.79 36.76
CA LEU A 351 37.05 -18.47 35.33
C LEU A 351 37.66 -17.09 35.01
N SER A 352 38.99 -17.02 34.88
CA SER A 352 39.66 -15.89 34.22
C SER A 352 40.66 -16.32 33.14
N HIS A 353 41.00 -17.61 33.02
CA HIS A 353 41.89 -18.12 31.97
C HIS A 353 41.19 -18.84 30.80
N ALA A 354 39.91 -19.24 30.95
CA ALA A 354 39.17 -19.97 29.90
C ALA A 354 38.74 -19.11 28.69
N SER A 355 38.74 -17.78 28.82
CA SER A 355 38.36 -16.88 27.72
C SER A 355 39.46 -16.66 26.68
N SER A 356 40.73 -16.91 27.04
CA SER A 356 41.86 -16.70 26.13
C SER A 356 42.02 -17.85 25.12
N THR A 357 41.82 -19.09 25.54
CA THR A 357 41.94 -20.28 24.68
C THR A 357 40.84 -20.38 23.63
N ARG A 358 39.60 -19.93 23.94
CA ARG A 358 38.49 -19.95 22.97
C ARG A 358 38.67 -18.96 21.80
N ASN A 359 39.38 -17.85 22.02
CA ASN A 359 39.61 -16.85 20.97
C ASN A 359 40.71 -17.25 19.97
N MET A 360 41.74 -17.97 20.44
CA MET A 360 42.82 -18.46 19.57
C MET A 360 42.30 -19.38 18.46
N ASP A 361 41.31 -20.20 18.77
CA ASP A 361 40.73 -21.17 17.84
C ASP A 361 39.85 -20.49 16.77
N LEU A 362 39.18 -19.37 17.08
CA LEU A 362 38.36 -18.64 16.10
C LEU A 362 39.23 -18.02 15.01
N TYR A 363 40.39 -17.53 15.41
CA TYR A 363 41.32 -16.85 14.51
C TYR A 363 41.92 -17.80 13.48
N ALA A 364 42.29 -19.01 13.89
CA ALA A 364 42.87 -20.02 13.01
C ALA A 364 41.96 -20.38 11.81
N ILE A 365 40.64 -20.36 12.02
CA ILE A 365 39.66 -20.68 10.98
C ILE A 365 39.55 -19.56 9.94
N VAL A 366 39.62 -18.31 10.37
CA VAL A 366 39.43 -17.14 9.50
C VAL A 366 40.74 -16.72 8.84
N ARG A 367 41.90 -17.04 9.42
CA ARG A 367 43.23 -16.68 8.92
C ARG A 367 43.43 -16.91 7.40
N PRO A 368 42.98 -18.02 6.80
CA PRO A 368 43.14 -18.25 5.36
C PRO A 368 42.34 -17.31 4.45
N TYR A 369 41.37 -16.58 5.00
CA TYR A 369 40.53 -15.63 4.28
C TYR A 369 41.03 -14.17 4.41
N LEU A 370 42.04 -13.94 5.27
CA LEU A 370 42.58 -12.61 5.53
C LEU A 370 43.84 -12.35 4.71
N THR A 371 44.01 -11.12 4.24
CA THR A 371 45.24 -10.64 3.59
C THR A 371 46.42 -10.76 4.54
N GLU A 372 47.64 -10.88 4.03
CA GLU A 372 48.85 -11.01 4.87
C GLU A 372 48.93 -9.93 5.97
N ASP A 373 48.61 -8.68 5.64
CA ASP A 373 48.61 -7.55 6.59
C ASP A 373 47.61 -7.70 7.76
N ASP A 374 46.53 -8.47 7.56
CA ASP A 374 45.46 -8.67 8.54
C ASP A 374 45.62 -9.99 9.33
N GLN A 375 46.56 -10.86 8.94
CA GLN A 375 46.78 -12.19 9.56
C GLN A 375 47.38 -12.18 10.96
N ASP A 376 47.82 -11.02 11.45
CA ASP A 376 48.21 -10.84 12.85
C ASP A 376 47.27 -9.84 13.59
N VAL A 377 46.27 -9.32 12.90
CA VAL A 377 45.27 -8.40 13.44
C VAL A 377 44.11 -9.22 13.99
N GLY A 378 43.96 -9.26 15.31
CA GLY A 378 42.83 -9.96 15.93
C GLY A 378 41.47 -9.46 15.41
N ILE A 379 40.48 -10.37 15.25
CA ILE A 379 39.18 -10.10 14.59
C ILE A 379 38.52 -8.79 15.05
N ALA A 380 38.58 -8.47 16.35
CA ALA A 380 37.97 -7.27 16.91
C ALA A 380 38.61 -5.95 16.45
N ARG A 381 39.79 -6.00 15.85
CA ARG A 381 40.58 -4.85 15.39
C ARG A 381 40.61 -4.71 13.86
N LEU A 382 40.06 -5.67 13.12
CA LEU A 382 40.00 -5.62 11.66
C LEU A 382 39.24 -4.37 11.20
N GLN A 383 39.75 -3.74 10.14
CA GLN A 383 39.12 -2.61 9.48
C GLN A 383 38.99 -2.89 7.97
N PRO A 384 37.91 -2.43 7.32
CA PRO A 384 36.76 -1.71 7.89
C PRO A 384 35.85 -2.61 8.76
N LEU A 385 34.86 -2.02 9.42
CA LEU A 385 33.90 -2.75 10.27
C LEU A 385 33.22 -3.94 9.56
N VAL A 386 32.96 -3.83 8.25
CA VAL A 386 32.38 -4.94 7.47
C VAL A 386 33.32 -6.14 7.43
N LYS A 387 34.64 -5.91 7.36
CA LYS A 387 35.66 -6.98 7.44
C LYS A 387 35.59 -7.72 8.77
N GLN A 388 35.43 -6.98 9.88
CA GLN A 388 35.23 -7.57 11.20
C GLN A 388 33.93 -8.40 11.28
N GLU A 389 32.82 -7.88 10.75
CA GLU A 389 31.52 -8.60 10.74
C GLU A 389 31.59 -9.86 9.86
N LEU A 390 32.27 -9.80 8.72
CA LEU A 390 32.47 -10.94 7.82
C LEU A 390 33.41 -12.00 8.41
N ALA A 391 34.47 -11.58 9.10
CA ALA A 391 35.34 -12.49 9.85
C ALA A 391 34.56 -13.24 10.95
N GLN A 392 33.66 -12.54 11.66
CA GLN A 392 32.76 -13.16 12.64
C GLN A 392 31.77 -14.13 11.99
N LEU A 393 31.22 -13.78 10.81
CA LEU A 393 30.38 -14.69 10.03
C LEU A 393 31.14 -15.97 9.70
N ALA A 394 32.29 -15.85 9.04
CA ALA A 394 33.12 -16.97 8.61
C ALA A 394 33.47 -17.88 9.79
N ALA A 395 33.93 -17.30 10.91
CA ALA A 395 34.26 -18.06 12.11
C ALA A 395 33.06 -18.85 12.67
N ALA A 396 31.85 -18.29 12.62
CA ALA A 396 30.64 -18.95 13.10
C ALA A 396 30.19 -20.07 12.15
N VAL A 397 30.03 -19.76 10.87
CA VAL A 397 29.42 -20.69 9.90
C VAL A 397 30.34 -21.86 9.54
N LEU A 398 31.66 -21.65 9.46
CA LEU A 398 32.64 -22.73 9.20
C LEU A 398 32.77 -23.70 10.39
N ARG A 399 32.39 -23.27 11.59
CA ARG A 399 32.26 -24.14 12.77
C ARG A 399 30.91 -24.84 12.84
N ARG A 400 30.03 -24.60 11.86
CA ARG A 400 28.62 -25.03 11.86
C ARG A 400 27.87 -24.55 13.11
N ASN A 401 28.28 -23.41 13.64
CA ASN A 401 27.60 -22.76 14.76
C ASN A 401 26.58 -21.75 14.23
N LEU A 402 25.49 -21.58 14.98
CA LEU A 402 24.56 -20.48 14.72
C LEU A 402 25.18 -19.15 15.12
N ILE A 403 24.77 -18.11 14.40
CA ILE A 403 25.23 -16.75 14.66
C ILE A 403 24.48 -16.22 15.88
N PRO A 404 25.18 -15.71 16.91
CA PRO A 404 24.50 -15.13 18.05
C PRO A 404 23.60 -13.97 17.62
N VAL A 405 22.32 -14.01 17.99
CA VAL A 405 21.36 -12.94 17.68
C VAL A 405 21.87 -11.58 18.15
N ALA A 406 22.60 -11.50 19.26
CA ALA A 406 23.15 -10.24 19.75
C ALA A 406 24.23 -9.63 18.83
N ALA A 407 24.82 -10.40 17.92
CA ALA A 407 25.87 -9.95 17.05
C ALA A 407 25.29 -9.18 15.84
N ARG A 408 25.97 -8.09 15.46
CA ARG A 408 25.55 -7.23 14.32
C ARG A 408 25.53 -7.98 13.00
N VAL A 409 26.45 -8.93 12.83
CA VAL A 409 26.53 -9.84 11.67
C VAL A 409 25.19 -10.52 11.37
N TRP A 410 24.37 -10.83 12.38
CA TRP A 410 23.04 -11.42 12.19
C TRP A 410 22.09 -10.49 11.41
N TYR A 411 22.17 -9.19 11.67
CA TYR A 411 21.42 -8.19 10.91
C TYR A 411 22.06 -7.89 9.55
N THR A 412 23.39 -7.67 9.50
CA THR A 412 24.11 -7.30 8.28
C THR A 412 23.90 -8.30 7.14
N PHE A 413 23.97 -9.60 7.46
CA PHE A 413 23.89 -10.69 6.49
C PHE A 413 22.48 -11.28 6.30
N GLY A 414 21.45 -10.60 6.82
CA GLY A 414 20.06 -10.91 6.51
C GLY A 414 19.43 -12.06 7.29
N PHE A 415 20.09 -12.61 8.32
CA PHE A 415 19.47 -13.62 9.19
C PHE A 415 18.20 -13.11 9.87
N VAL A 416 18.06 -11.80 10.03
CA VAL A 416 16.83 -11.18 10.53
C VAL A 416 15.58 -11.45 9.69
N VAL A 417 15.71 -11.78 8.40
CA VAL A 417 14.54 -12.03 7.54
C VAL A 417 14.01 -13.46 7.63
N VAL A 418 14.77 -14.40 8.20
CA VAL A 418 14.40 -15.84 8.26
C VAL A 418 13.37 -16.13 9.37
N ASN A 419 12.52 -17.12 9.16
CA ASN A 419 11.44 -17.49 10.07
C ASN A 419 11.81 -18.72 10.90
N GLY A 420 12.72 -18.51 11.86
CA GLY A 420 13.08 -19.52 12.85
C GLY A 420 14.40 -20.22 12.56
N ILE A 421 14.72 -21.19 13.42
CA ILE A 421 16.08 -21.73 13.54
C ILE A 421 16.49 -22.61 12.36
N GLU A 422 15.55 -23.31 11.71
CA GLU A 422 15.87 -24.17 10.57
C GLU A 422 16.21 -23.36 9.32
N GLU A 423 15.45 -22.31 9.02
CA GLU A 423 15.80 -21.36 7.95
C GLU A 423 17.12 -20.63 8.28
N GLU A 424 17.36 -20.31 9.55
CA GLU A 424 18.63 -19.72 10.00
C GLU A 424 19.82 -20.65 9.74
N ARG A 425 19.69 -21.94 10.08
CA ARG A 425 20.70 -22.97 9.76
C ARG A 425 20.90 -23.12 8.26
N HIS A 426 19.83 -23.09 7.48
CA HIS A 426 19.92 -23.21 6.03
C HIS A 426 20.67 -22.02 5.43
N LEU A 427 20.38 -20.79 5.89
CA LEU A 427 21.12 -19.61 5.45
C LEU A 427 22.58 -19.63 5.92
N ALA A 428 22.87 -20.10 7.13
CA ALA A 428 24.24 -20.27 7.62
C ALA A 428 24.99 -21.32 6.78
N GLY A 429 24.33 -22.41 6.41
CA GLY A 429 24.85 -23.43 5.50
C GLY A 429 25.20 -22.86 4.14
N LEU A 430 24.32 -22.04 3.54
CA LEU A 430 24.59 -21.35 2.28
C LEU A 430 25.90 -20.53 2.35
N TYR A 431 26.09 -19.72 3.38
CA TYR A 431 27.32 -18.95 3.56
C TYR A 431 28.54 -19.85 3.79
N ALA A 432 28.41 -20.93 4.58
CA ALA A 432 29.50 -21.87 4.82
C ALA A 432 29.94 -22.55 3.51
N THR A 433 29.00 -23.06 2.71
CA THR A 433 29.30 -23.73 1.45
C THR A 433 30.05 -22.82 0.49
N ILE A 434 29.61 -21.56 0.33
CA ILE A 434 30.32 -20.58 -0.52
C ILE A 434 31.77 -20.35 -0.04
N LEU A 435 31.99 -20.30 1.27
CA LEU A 435 33.32 -20.08 1.84
C LEU A 435 34.20 -21.35 1.77
N GLU A 436 33.63 -22.54 1.88
CA GLU A 436 34.34 -23.83 1.84
C GLU A 436 34.73 -24.22 0.40
N GLU A 437 33.86 -23.98 -0.58
CA GLU A 437 34.08 -24.34 -1.99
C GLU A 437 35.01 -23.37 -2.74
N ALA A 438 35.35 -22.23 -2.14
CA ALA A 438 36.21 -21.25 -2.77
C ALA A 438 37.65 -21.75 -2.95
N THR A 439 38.10 -21.82 -4.20
CA THR A 439 39.50 -22.13 -4.55
C THR A 439 40.47 -21.10 -3.98
N ASP A 440 40.09 -19.82 -4.04
CA ASP A 440 40.83 -18.69 -3.47
C ASP A 440 40.00 -18.06 -2.34
N LYS A 441 40.41 -18.39 -1.12
CA LYS A 441 39.73 -17.98 0.12
C LYS A 441 39.84 -16.48 0.38
N GLU A 442 40.97 -15.86 0.08
CA GLU A 442 41.15 -14.42 0.24
C GLU A 442 40.28 -13.67 -0.76
N SER A 443 40.28 -14.10 -2.03
CA SER A 443 39.49 -13.47 -3.09
C SER A 443 37.98 -13.53 -2.81
N VAL A 444 37.43 -14.70 -2.43
CA VAL A 444 35.98 -14.79 -2.11
C VAL A 444 35.59 -13.91 -0.93
N PHE A 445 36.48 -13.75 0.04
CA PHE A 445 36.25 -12.92 1.22
C PHE A 445 36.20 -11.44 0.86
N GLN A 446 37.14 -10.97 0.01
CA GLN A 446 37.13 -9.61 -0.51
C GLN A 446 35.91 -9.33 -1.39
N GLU A 447 35.55 -10.27 -2.28
CA GLU A 447 34.35 -10.15 -3.12
C GLU A 447 33.06 -10.04 -2.29
N MET A 448 32.92 -10.88 -1.25
CA MET A 448 31.76 -10.85 -0.36
C MET A 448 31.73 -9.56 0.47
N MET A 449 32.87 -9.11 0.99
CA MET A 449 32.99 -7.84 1.71
C MET A 449 32.54 -6.67 0.83
N HIS A 450 33.06 -6.60 -0.40
CA HIS A 450 32.67 -5.57 -1.36
C HIS A 450 31.18 -5.64 -1.70
N ALA A 451 30.62 -6.85 -1.85
CA ALA A 451 29.20 -7.04 -2.11
C ALA A 451 28.32 -6.56 -0.94
N VAL A 452 28.74 -6.73 0.31
CA VAL A 452 28.02 -6.19 1.47
C VAL A 452 28.06 -4.65 1.46
N GLU A 453 29.22 -4.05 1.23
CA GLU A 453 29.39 -2.58 1.21
C GLU A 453 28.55 -1.90 0.12
N THR A 454 28.42 -2.57 -1.03
CA THR A 454 27.70 -2.06 -2.19
C THR A 454 26.24 -2.50 -2.27
N ASN A 455 25.75 -3.29 -1.31
CA ASN A 455 24.41 -3.91 -1.32
C ASN A 455 24.17 -4.81 -2.55
N GLN A 456 25.22 -5.52 -2.97
CA GLN A 456 25.22 -6.45 -4.12
C GLN A 456 25.38 -7.92 -3.71
N LEU A 457 25.06 -8.25 -2.46
CA LEU A 457 25.18 -9.63 -1.96
C LEU A 457 24.32 -10.64 -2.75
N PRO A 458 23.10 -10.30 -3.23
CA PRO A 458 22.33 -11.15 -4.14
C PRO A 458 23.07 -11.47 -5.46
N GLN A 459 23.67 -10.46 -6.09
CA GLN A 459 24.45 -10.62 -7.33
C GLN A 459 25.74 -11.40 -7.07
N PHE A 460 26.30 -11.32 -5.87
CA PHE A 460 27.39 -12.20 -5.44
C PHE A 460 26.93 -13.66 -5.37
N PHE A 461 25.76 -13.96 -4.78
CA PHE A 461 25.22 -15.32 -4.79
C PHE A 461 24.98 -15.85 -6.19
N ASP A 462 24.44 -15.02 -7.10
CA ASP A 462 24.23 -15.40 -8.49
C ASP A 462 25.53 -15.77 -9.21
N ARG A 463 26.62 -15.00 -8.98
CA ARG A 463 27.96 -15.28 -9.54
C ARG A 463 28.61 -16.55 -8.98
N LYS A 464 28.15 -17.04 -7.84
CA LYS A 464 28.60 -18.31 -7.23
C LYS A 464 27.63 -19.46 -7.51
N ASP A 465 26.69 -19.28 -8.46
CA ASP A 465 25.67 -20.28 -8.85
C ASP A 465 24.63 -20.62 -7.75
N TYR A 466 24.42 -19.72 -6.80
CA TYR A 466 23.49 -19.89 -5.68
C TYR A 466 22.14 -19.16 -5.86
N SER A 467 21.74 -18.83 -7.08
CA SER A 467 20.53 -18.02 -7.37
C SER A 467 19.21 -18.57 -6.80
N HIS A 468 19.16 -19.88 -6.50
CA HIS A 468 18.04 -20.57 -5.87
C HIS A 468 17.74 -20.08 -4.44
N PHE A 469 18.64 -19.32 -3.80
CA PHE A 469 18.41 -18.72 -2.49
C PHE A 469 17.12 -17.89 -2.44
N ARG A 470 16.67 -17.32 -3.56
CA ARG A 470 15.42 -16.54 -3.65
C ARG A 470 14.17 -17.36 -3.36
N GLN A 471 14.19 -18.64 -3.73
CA GLN A 471 13.08 -19.56 -3.45
C GLN A 471 13.11 -19.98 -1.97
N ALA A 472 14.30 -20.24 -1.43
CA ALA A 472 14.48 -20.62 -0.03
C ALA A 472 14.18 -19.46 0.93
N PHE A 473 14.53 -18.22 0.56
CA PHE A 473 14.40 -17.03 1.40
C PHE A 473 13.78 -15.86 0.63
N PRO A 474 12.44 -15.84 0.43
CA PRO A 474 11.78 -14.86 -0.46
C PRO A 474 11.99 -13.38 -0.13
N ARG A 475 12.38 -13.06 1.12
CA ARG A 475 12.61 -11.68 1.59
C ARG A 475 14.08 -11.28 1.62
N LEU A 476 14.99 -12.23 1.44
CA LEU A 476 16.42 -12.01 1.63
C LEU A 476 17.01 -11.09 0.56
N GLU A 477 16.63 -11.29 -0.71
CA GLU A 477 17.10 -10.44 -1.81
C GLU A 477 16.71 -8.98 -1.60
N SER A 478 15.44 -8.71 -1.29
CA SER A 478 14.96 -7.35 -1.05
C SER A 478 15.71 -6.71 0.11
N PHE A 479 15.95 -7.44 1.20
CA PHE A 479 16.69 -6.94 2.35
C PHE A 479 18.15 -6.61 2.01
N LEU A 480 18.85 -7.54 1.35
CA LEU A 480 20.27 -7.40 1.03
C LEU A 480 20.54 -6.38 -0.09
N SER A 481 19.59 -6.19 -1.01
CA SER A 481 19.68 -5.17 -2.08
C SER A 481 19.36 -3.76 -1.59
N THR A 482 18.72 -3.64 -0.43
CA THR A 482 18.30 -2.34 0.11
C THR A 482 19.43 -1.74 0.95
N SER A 483 19.84 -0.52 0.62
CA SER A 483 20.83 0.22 1.41
C SER A 483 20.37 0.38 2.86
N PRO A 484 21.28 0.35 3.86
CA PRO A 484 20.90 0.42 5.27
C PRO A 484 19.93 1.55 5.59
N ALA A 485 20.16 2.75 5.04
CA ALA A 485 19.31 3.93 5.24
C ALA A 485 17.85 3.79 4.77
N ARG A 486 17.58 2.84 3.86
CA ARG A 486 16.27 2.56 3.29
C ARG A 486 15.66 1.26 3.79
N ARG A 487 16.35 0.52 4.67
CA ARG A 487 15.82 -0.74 5.20
C ARG A 487 14.64 -0.46 6.14
N PRO A 488 13.55 -1.25 6.06
CA PRO A 488 12.47 -1.18 7.02
C PRO A 488 12.96 -1.41 8.45
N THR A 489 12.66 -0.50 9.38
CA THR A 489 13.06 -0.59 10.80
C THR A 489 12.38 -1.74 11.54
N ILE A 490 11.40 -2.39 10.92
CA ILE A 490 10.78 -3.59 11.45
C ILE A 490 11.78 -4.74 11.60
N TRP A 491 12.80 -4.79 10.74
CA TRP A 491 13.87 -5.77 10.87
C TRP A 491 14.71 -5.50 12.13
N LEU A 492 15.02 -4.22 12.41
CA LEU A 492 15.66 -3.85 13.68
C LEU A 492 14.77 -4.14 14.89
N LEU A 493 13.45 -3.98 14.75
CA LEU A 493 12.51 -4.37 15.80
C LEU A 493 12.62 -5.87 16.06
N LYS A 494 12.52 -6.70 15.01
CA LYS A 494 12.64 -8.16 15.13
C LYS A 494 13.97 -8.55 15.78
N HIS A 495 15.09 -7.98 15.35
CA HIS A 495 16.41 -8.19 15.95
C HIS A 495 16.42 -7.84 17.45
N PHE A 496 15.85 -6.68 17.82
CA PHE A 496 15.75 -6.24 19.21
C PHE A 496 14.86 -7.16 20.07
N LEU A 497 13.77 -7.68 19.50
CA LEU A 497 12.86 -8.62 20.18
C LEU A 497 13.53 -9.97 20.46
N TYR A 498 14.29 -10.50 19.50
CA TYR A 498 14.98 -11.79 19.65
C TYR A 498 16.19 -11.68 20.59
N ASN A 499 16.82 -10.52 20.70
CA ASN A 499 17.84 -10.27 21.70
C ASN A 499 17.19 -9.95 23.06
N THR A 500 16.87 -10.99 23.84
CA THR A 500 16.17 -10.87 25.13
C THR A 500 16.93 -10.02 26.15
N ASP A 501 18.26 -10.09 26.12
CA ASP A 501 19.14 -9.42 27.08
C ASP A 501 19.29 -7.92 26.79
N ASN A 502 19.05 -7.51 25.55
CA ASN A 502 19.08 -6.11 25.19
C ASN A 502 17.83 -5.38 25.67
N THR A 503 18.06 -4.42 26.57
CA THR A 503 17.04 -3.54 27.17
C THR A 503 17.13 -2.10 26.67
N VAL A 504 18.07 -1.80 25.77
CA VAL A 504 18.31 -0.46 25.23
C VAL A 504 17.92 -0.44 23.74
N PRO A 505 16.76 0.11 23.39
CA PRO A 505 16.31 0.22 22.01
C PRO A 505 17.14 1.27 21.27
N SER A 506 17.44 1.01 19.99
CA SER A 506 18.12 1.98 19.13
C SER A 506 17.25 3.23 18.91
N ALA A 507 17.87 4.34 18.53
CA ALA A 507 17.19 5.61 18.29
C ALA A 507 16.03 5.49 17.27
N VAL A 508 16.20 4.68 16.22
CA VAL A 508 15.14 4.43 15.23
C VAL A 508 13.95 3.69 15.84
N LEU A 509 14.17 2.71 16.74
CA LEU A 509 13.07 2.00 17.41
C LEU A 509 12.35 2.89 18.41
N GLN A 510 13.07 3.83 19.05
CA GLN A 510 12.46 4.85 19.91
C GLN A 510 11.50 5.75 19.14
N ARG A 511 11.89 6.20 17.93
CA ARG A 511 11.07 7.02 17.04
C ARG A 511 9.88 6.24 16.47
N ASP A 512 10.12 5.03 15.96
CA ASP A 512 9.19 4.31 15.09
C ASP A 512 8.18 3.43 15.85
N TYR A 513 8.63 2.79 16.92
CA TYR A 513 7.86 1.78 17.65
C TYR A 513 7.59 2.19 19.11
N GLY A 514 7.63 3.49 19.39
CA GLY A 514 7.19 4.06 20.66
C GLY A 514 8.05 3.77 21.89
N PHE A 515 9.21 3.13 21.71
CA PHE A 515 10.14 2.90 22.81
C PHE A 515 10.61 4.20 23.48
N ARG A 516 10.51 5.37 22.82
CA ARG A 516 10.80 6.67 23.44
C ARG A 516 9.93 6.96 24.67
N TYR A 517 8.76 6.36 24.76
CA TYR A 517 7.82 6.56 25.86
C TYR A 517 8.07 5.60 27.04
N CYS A 518 8.96 4.63 26.90
CA CYS A 518 9.37 3.74 27.98
C CYS A 518 10.29 4.50 28.95
N ARG A 519 9.84 4.70 30.18
CA ARG A 519 10.63 5.37 31.24
C ARG A 519 11.51 4.41 32.03
N GLN A 520 11.17 3.13 32.03
CA GLN A 520 11.82 2.09 32.82
C GLN A 520 12.02 0.82 31.99
N ARG A 521 12.97 -0.04 32.39
CA ARG A 521 13.27 -1.32 31.71
C ARG A 521 12.06 -2.24 31.67
N GLN A 522 11.23 -2.22 32.70
CA GLN A 522 9.98 -2.98 32.75
C GLN A 522 9.02 -2.58 31.64
N GLU A 523 8.96 -1.30 31.28
CA GLU A 523 8.10 -0.83 30.18
C GLU A 523 8.64 -1.29 28.82
N VAL A 524 9.96 -1.31 28.65
CA VAL A 524 10.61 -1.89 27.46
C VAL A 524 10.23 -3.36 27.34
N SER A 525 10.36 -4.15 28.41
CA SER A 525 9.97 -5.56 28.41
C SER A 525 8.49 -5.77 28.08
N ARG A 526 7.59 -4.96 28.64
CA ARG A 526 6.15 -5.02 28.28
C ARG A 526 5.92 -4.71 26.80
N LEU A 527 6.54 -3.66 26.28
CA LEU A 527 6.40 -3.29 24.87
C LEU A 527 7.00 -4.35 23.93
N LYS A 528 8.13 -4.96 24.29
CA LYS A 528 8.68 -6.13 23.58
C LYS A 528 7.66 -7.26 23.55
N ASN A 529 7.05 -7.60 24.68
CA ASN A 529 6.04 -8.67 24.75
C ASN A 529 4.82 -8.38 23.86
N ILE A 530 4.35 -7.13 23.81
CA ILE A 530 3.25 -6.73 22.91
C ILE A 530 3.65 -6.95 21.46
N TYR A 531 4.81 -6.45 21.02
CA TYR A 531 5.24 -6.64 19.63
C TYR A 531 5.55 -8.10 19.28
N THR A 532 6.11 -8.88 20.20
CA THR A 532 6.28 -10.33 20.03
C THR A 532 4.93 -11.02 19.85
N ALA A 533 3.89 -10.63 20.60
CA ALA A 533 2.55 -11.18 20.42
C ALA A 533 1.95 -10.77 19.06
N VAL A 534 2.12 -9.51 18.64
CA VAL A 534 1.68 -9.03 17.32
C VAL A 534 2.34 -9.83 16.19
N LEU A 535 3.65 -10.06 16.26
CA LEU A 535 4.39 -10.81 15.23
C LEU A 535 4.10 -12.32 15.20
N LYS A 536 3.39 -12.85 16.20
CA LYS A 536 2.85 -14.22 16.13
C LYS A 536 1.57 -14.30 15.29
N GLU A 537 0.78 -13.23 15.27
CA GLU A 537 -0.55 -13.18 14.63
C GLU A 537 -0.56 -12.42 13.29
N ALA A 538 0.56 -11.79 12.93
CA ALA A 538 0.62 -10.87 11.81
C ALA A 538 1.89 -11.02 10.99
N ASP A 539 1.76 -10.68 9.70
CA ASP A 539 2.94 -10.51 8.87
C ASP A 539 3.77 -9.30 9.35
N ILE A 540 5.09 -9.46 9.32
CA ILE A 540 6.02 -8.43 9.75
C ILE A 540 5.87 -7.13 8.93
N MET A 541 5.59 -7.22 7.64
CA MET A 541 5.42 -6.06 6.77
C MET A 541 4.08 -5.34 7.00
N ASP A 542 3.06 -6.04 7.50
CA ASP A 542 1.82 -5.39 7.96
C ASP A 542 2.08 -4.51 9.18
N LEU A 543 2.89 -4.98 10.14
CA LEU A 543 3.29 -4.20 11.32
C LEU A 543 4.16 -3.00 10.94
N HIS A 544 5.09 -3.18 9.99
CA HIS A 544 5.83 -2.06 9.41
C HIS A 544 4.90 -1.01 8.79
N SER A 545 3.91 -1.45 8.00
CA SER A 545 2.91 -0.56 7.43
C SER A 545 2.15 0.20 8.52
N ALA A 546 1.72 -0.48 9.58
CA ALA A 546 1.07 0.16 10.72
C ALA A 546 1.95 1.21 11.41
N CYS A 547 3.26 0.96 11.52
CA CYS A 547 4.24 1.92 12.00
C CYS A 547 4.28 3.17 11.11
N VAL A 548 4.45 2.98 9.80
CA VAL A 548 4.54 4.09 8.82
C VAL A 548 3.31 5.00 8.87
N TYR A 549 2.14 4.46 9.24
CA TYR A 549 0.89 5.21 9.32
C TYR A 549 0.48 5.63 10.74
N GLY A 550 1.31 5.41 11.76
CA GLY A 550 0.99 5.76 13.15
C GLY A 550 -0.21 4.99 13.72
N ARG A 551 -0.49 3.78 13.23
CA ARG A 551 -1.66 2.95 13.58
C ARG A 551 -1.30 1.70 14.39
N LEU A 552 -0.24 1.78 15.19
CA LEU A 552 0.32 0.62 15.90
C LEU A 552 -0.66 0.03 16.94
N VAL A 553 -1.41 0.87 17.64
CA VAL A 553 -2.39 0.43 18.67
C VAL A 553 -3.60 -0.22 18.00
N GLU A 554 -4.13 0.41 16.96
CA GLU A 554 -5.26 -0.08 16.17
C GLU A 554 -4.90 -1.42 15.52
N PHE A 555 -3.68 -1.54 14.99
CA PHE A 555 -3.18 -2.76 14.39
C PHE A 555 -3.07 -3.90 15.41
N ALA A 556 -2.53 -3.63 16.61
CA ALA A 556 -2.48 -4.64 17.68
C ALA A 556 -3.89 -5.11 18.08
N ALA A 557 -4.84 -4.18 18.26
CA ALA A 557 -6.22 -4.52 18.57
C ALA A 557 -6.89 -5.35 17.45
N GLN A 558 -6.62 -5.01 16.17
CA GLN A 558 -7.12 -5.77 15.02
C GLN A 558 -6.62 -7.22 15.00
N LYS A 559 -5.41 -7.47 15.52
CA LYS A 559 -4.82 -8.80 15.64
C LYS A 559 -5.26 -9.53 16.92
N GLY A 560 -6.26 -9.01 17.64
CA GLY A 560 -6.74 -9.58 18.88
C GLY A 560 -5.76 -9.43 20.05
N ILE A 561 -4.70 -8.63 19.91
CA ILE A 561 -3.73 -8.40 20.96
C ILE A 561 -4.27 -7.34 21.91
N PHE A 562 -4.57 -7.75 23.13
CA PHE A 562 -5.00 -6.84 24.18
C PHE A 562 -3.84 -5.92 24.61
N VAL A 563 -4.00 -4.62 24.39
CA VAL A 563 -3.09 -3.59 24.89
C VAL A 563 -3.74 -2.90 26.08
N ASP A 564 -3.14 -3.04 27.26
CA ASP A 564 -3.61 -2.36 28.48
C ASP A 564 -3.75 -0.85 28.19
N PRO A 565 -4.87 -0.21 28.55
CA PRO A 565 -5.06 1.23 28.38
C PRO A 565 -3.87 2.08 28.83
N LYS A 566 -3.15 1.69 29.89
CA LYS A 566 -1.97 2.42 30.39
C LYS A 566 -0.74 2.29 29.48
N ASP A 567 -0.66 1.22 28.70
CA ASP A 567 0.45 0.90 27.81
C ASP A 567 0.16 1.38 26.37
N LYS A 568 -1.06 1.84 26.04
CA LYS A 568 -1.38 2.43 24.72
C LYS A 568 -0.43 3.56 24.33
N ARG A 569 -0.03 4.39 25.31
CA ARG A 569 0.96 5.47 25.11
C ARG A 569 2.33 4.95 24.64
N LEU A 570 2.69 3.72 24.98
CA LEU A 570 3.99 3.11 24.64
C LEU A 570 4.07 2.72 23.16
N MET A 571 2.93 2.58 22.48
CA MET A 571 2.86 2.24 21.06
C MET A 571 2.63 3.46 20.16
N GLN A 572 2.61 4.67 20.72
CA GLN A 572 2.60 5.89 19.90
C GLN A 572 3.97 6.06 19.24
N ASN A 573 4.00 6.66 18.05
CA ASN A 573 5.24 7.00 17.36
C ASN A 573 5.19 8.45 16.87
N ASP A 574 6.20 8.85 16.10
CA ASP A 574 6.39 10.23 15.66
C ASP A 574 5.57 10.61 14.43
N PHE A 575 4.63 9.78 13.99
CA PHE A 575 3.88 10.04 12.77
C PHE A 575 3.23 11.44 12.81
N PRO A 576 3.39 12.27 11.75
CA PRO A 576 3.92 11.98 10.41
C PRO A 576 5.37 12.43 10.16
N ALA A 577 6.30 12.22 11.10
CA ALA A 577 7.70 12.61 10.90
C ALA A 577 8.33 11.94 9.66
N PRO A 578 9.25 12.63 8.95
CA PRO A 578 9.89 12.09 7.77
C PRO A 578 10.71 10.83 8.10
N PHE A 579 10.75 9.88 7.17
CA PHE A 579 11.49 8.62 7.26
C PHE A 579 11.08 7.65 8.38
N ILE A 580 9.90 7.82 9.00
CA ILE A 580 9.34 6.80 9.90
C ILE A 580 9.26 5.46 9.19
N GLY A 581 9.65 4.41 9.89
CA GLY A 581 9.67 3.06 9.38
C GLY A 581 10.96 2.71 8.62
N TYR A 582 11.87 3.65 8.40
CA TYR A 582 13.12 3.42 7.66
C TYR A 582 14.34 3.75 8.51
N ASP A 583 15.41 2.95 8.38
CA ASP A 583 16.65 3.03 9.19
C ASP A 583 17.53 4.22 8.79
N ASN A 584 16.92 5.39 8.72
CA ASN A 584 17.52 6.64 8.33
C ASN A 584 17.94 7.43 9.58
N GLY A 585 19.20 7.87 9.60
CA GLY A 585 19.77 8.69 10.68
C GLY A 585 19.22 10.12 10.78
N LEU A 586 18.51 10.60 9.76
CA LEU A 586 17.93 11.94 9.75
C LEU A 586 16.82 12.07 10.80
N GLY A 587 16.82 13.20 11.53
CA GLY A 587 15.85 13.46 12.60
C GLY A 587 16.10 12.68 13.90
N LEU A 588 17.14 11.84 13.98
CA LEU A 588 17.43 11.06 15.19
C LEU A 588 18.11 11.85 16.31
N GLY A 589 18.38 13.15 16.10
CA GLY A 589 19.07 13.99 17.08
C GLY A 589 18.39 14.01 18.46
N ALA A 590 17.05 14.04 18.50
CA ALA A 590 16.26 14.01 19.73
C ALA A 590 16.36 12.69 20.51
N TYR A 591 16.87 11.64 19.89
CA TYR A 591 16.99 10.28 20.43
C TYR A 591 18.43 9.91 20.78
N LYS A 592 19.39 10.80 20.51
CA LYS A 592 20.79 10.62 20.88
C LYS A 592 20.96 10.98 22.35
N GLY A 593 21.21 9.99 23.19
CA GLY A 593 21.47 10.18 24.61
C GLY A 593 21.31 8.89 25.41
N PRO A 594 21.60 8.92 26.72
CA PRO A 594 21.30 7.81 27.59
C PRO A 594 19.79 7.59 27.62
N PHE A 595 19.35 6.38 27.23
CA PHE A 595 17.94 6.03 27.14
C PHE A 595 17.22 6.13 28.50
N PHE A 596 17.89 5.70 29.58
CA PHE A 596 17.43 5.91 30.95
C PHE A 596 18.21 7.07 31.58
N LYS A 597 17.50 8.06 32.11
CA LYS A 597 18.13 9.13 32.91
C LYS A 597 18.70 8.52 34.19
N ARG A 598 19.97 8.84 34.51
CA ARG A 598 20.58 8.44 35.80
C ARG A 598 19.95 9.28 36.92
N GLY A 599 19.09 8.68 37.74
CA GLY A 599 18.66 9.25 39.03
C GLY A 599 17.38 10.12 38.99
N SER A 600 16.22 9.48 38.83
CA SER A 600 14.92 10.04 39.22
C SER A 600 14.14 9.03 40.04
#